data_AF-A0A1Y6MD48-F1
#
_entry.id   AF-A0A1Y6MD48-F1
#
_cell.length_a   1.000
_cell.length_b   1.000
_cell.length_c   1.000
_cell.angle_alpha   90.00
_cell.angle_beta   90.00
_cell.angle_gamma   90.00
#
_symmetry.space_group_name_H-M   'P 1'
#
loop_
_entity.id
_entity.type
_entity.pdbx_description
1 polymer ?
#
loop_
_entity_poly.entity_id
_entity_poly.type
_entity_poly.pdbx_seq_one_letter_code
_entity_poly.pdbx_strand_id
1 'polypeptide(L)'
;MNPKIYTLPFLERNADKLDIEWINTKHISDDWKVKIFEHKPTGLLFAIYDRKVTLIRLEHSVSAIAGVKEWSRIPKSSAFDAFPKFAPGLGYCVKVETLDSLNQLLQQYCSSTKEPPTILDLHEEMFILAEKSSKSGAAARRKRLDSAPKKPSKRTVTITVYDRNPDVVAEVLERADGVCEICSDPAPFVRRVNGTAYLEVHHKVLLSRGGDDTVDNAIAVCPNCHRKVHYG
;
A
#
# COMPACT_ATOMS: atom_id res chain seq x y z
N MET A 1 19.02 25.28 14.19
CA MET A 1 19.70 23.97 14.12
C MET A 1 18.67 22.92 14.52
N ASN A 2 18.32 21.97 13.65
CA ASN A 2 17.43 20.88 14.08
C ASN A 2 18.21 19.95 15.02
N PRO A 3 17.68 19.59 16.20
CA PRO A 3 18.33 18.65 17.10
C PRO A 3 18.51 17.32 16.37
N LYS A 4 19.69 16.72 16.53
CA LYS A 4 19.99 15.40 15.97
C LYS A 4 19.03 14.40 16.61
N ILE A 5 18.18 13.76 15.81
CA ILE A 5 17.26 12.74 16.30
C ILE A 5 18.12 11.52 16.67
N TYR A 6 18.08 11.08 17.92
CA TYR A 6 18.82 9.90 18.39
C TYR A 6 18.12 8.61 17.94
N THR A 7 18.08 8.39 16.63
CA THR A 7 17.30 7.31 16.00
C THR A 7 17.79 5.93 16.37
N LEU A 8 19.11 5.73 16.37
CA LEU A 8 19.73 4.44 16.68
C LEU A 8 19.48 4.03 18.15
N PRO A 9 19.75 4.87 19.16
CA PRO A 9 19.39 4.54 20.54
C PRO A 9 17.89 4.31 20.75
N PHE A 10 17.03 4.99 19.97
CA PHE A 10 15.60 4.74 20.02
C PHE A 10 15.26 3.32 19.55
N LEU A 11 15.80 2.89 18.42
CA LEU A 11 15.54 1.55 17.87
C LEU A 11 16.12 0.46 18.73
N GLU A 12 17.35 0.62 19.20
CA GLU A 12 18.01 -0.35 20.09
C GLU A 12 17.19 -0.56 21.38
N ARG A 13 16.59 0.50 21.93
CA ARG A 13 15.71 0.40 23.11
C ARG A 13 14.31 -0.16 22.83
N ASN A 14 13.85 -0.12 21.57
CA ASN A 14 12.50 -0.55 21.19
C ASN A 14 12.50 -1.79 20.29
N ALA A 15 13.66 -2.43 20.09
CA ALA A 15 13.82 -3.52 19.13
C ALA A 15 12.87 -4.69 19.42
N ASP A 16 12.86 -5.15 20.68
CA ASP A 16 11.98 -6.23 21.14
C ASP A 16 10.50 -5.85 21.04
N LYS A 17 10.16 -4.60 21.32
CA LYS A 17 8.77 -4.12 21.28
C LYS A 17 8.23 -4.00 19.85
N LEU A 18 9.10 -3.71 18.90
CA LEU A 18 8.77 -3.57 17.49
C LEU A 18 9.06 -4.84 16.70
N ASP A 19 9.55 -5.91 17.34
CA ASP A 19 10.01 -7.16 16.71
C ASP A 19 10.98 -6.93 15.53
N ILE A 20 11.94 -6.01 15.69
CA ILE A 20 12.94 -5.67 14.66
C ILE A 20 14.35 -6.18 15.01
N GLU A 21 15.11 -6.64 14.01
CA GLU A 21 16.52 -7.01 14.15
C GLU A 21 17.40 -6.23 13.18
N TRP A 22 18.59 -5.80 13.62
CA TRP A 22 19.61 -5.22 12.74
C TRP A 22 20.40 -6.34 12.03
N ILE A 23 20.36 -6.37 10.69
CA ILE A 23 20.84 -7.52 9.90
C ILE A 23 22.12 -7.29 9.09
N ASN A 24 22.53 -6.05 8.82
CA ASN A 24 23.82 -5.76 8.14
C ASN A 24 24.94 -5.50 9.16
N THR A 25 25.31 -6.54 9.92
CA THR A 25 26.31 -6.45 11.01
C THR A 25 27.73 -6.78 10.58
N LYS A 26 27.93 -7.36 9.39
CA LYS A 26 29.25 -7.65 8.83
C LYS A 26 29.83 -6.37 8.23
N HIS A 27 30.69 -5.69 8.98
CA HIS A 27 31.42 -4.46 8.63
C HIS A 27 31.98 -4.43 7.19
N ILE A 28 31.17 -4.06 6.20
CA ILE A 28 31.59 -3.75 4.83
C ILE A 28 31.70 -2.23 4.74
N SER A 29 32.86 -1.71 5.14
CA SER A 29 33.50 -0.38 4.94
C SER A 29 32.71 0.95 4.98
N ASP A 30 31.37 0.95 4.95
CA ASP A 30 30.45 2.10 4.98
C ASP A 30 29.26 1.90 5.95
N ASP A 31 29.18 0.77 6.67
CA ASP A 31 28.05 0.39 7.55
C ASP A 31 27.74 1.39 8.68
N TRP A 32 28.67 2.27 9.05
CA TRP A 32 28.38 3.35 10.01
C TRP A 32 27.39 4.39 9.46
N LYS A 33 27.16 4.42 8.14
CA LYS A 33 26.27 5.39 7.48
C LYS A 33 24.85 4.86 7.28
N VAL A 34 24.65 3.54 7.29
CA VAL A 34 23.38 2.87 6.97
C VAL A 34 23.20 1.62 7.82
N LYS A 35 22.13 1.58 8.62
CA LYS A 35 21.71 0.36 9.32
C LYS A 35 20.41 -0.18 8.73
N ILE A 36 20.38 -1.47 8.42
CA ILE A 36 19.24 -2.18 7.82
C ILE A 36 18.61 -3.06 8.89
N PHE A 37 17.32 -2.87 9.11
CA PHE A 37 16.54 -3.63 10.05
C PHE A 37 15.52 -4.50 9.33
N GLU A 38 15.27 -5.68 9.85
CA GLU A 38 14.19 -6.58 9.45
C GLU A 38 13.14 -6.61 10.56
N HIS A 39 11.88 -6.34 10.23
CA HIS A 39 10.75 -6.69 11.09
C HIS A 39 10.51 -8.19 11.01
N LYS A 40 10.80 -8.95 12.05
CA LYS A 40 10.82 -10.43 12.04
C LYS A 40 9.49 -11.09 11.62
N PRO A 41 8.33 -10.67 12.13
CA PRO A 41 7.05 -11.28 11.78
C PRO A 41 6.74 -11.14 10.30
N THR A 42 7.01 -9.97 9.72
CA THR A 42 6.65 -9.70 8.33
C THR A 42 7.81 -9.92 7.39
N GLY A 43 9.07 -9.87 7.80
CA GLY A 43 10.28 -9.83 6.96
C GLY A 43 10.40 -8.58 6.09
N LEU A 44 9.77 -7.48 6.51
CA LEU A 44 9.92 -6.15 5.91
C LEU A 44 11.24 -5.54 6.34
N LEU A 45 11.92 -4.91 5.38
CA LEU A 45 13.20 -4.25 5.57
C LEU A 45 13.01 -2.74 5.61
N PHE A 46 13.68 -2.08 6.55
CA PHE A 46 13.90 -0.65 6.49
C PHE A 46 15.35 -0.30 6.76
N ALA A 47 15.84 0.75 6.11
CA ALA A 47 17.21 1.21 6.27
C ALA A 47 17.24 2.64 6.79
N ILE A 48 18.13 2.93 7.73
CA ILE A 48 18.23 4.23 8.36
C ILE A 48 19.58 4.86 8.04
N TYR A 49 19.51 6.09 7.56
CA TYR A 49 20.65 6.95 7.36
C TYR A 49 20.70 7.97 8.51
N ASP A 50 21.49 7.70 9.54
CA ASP A 50 21.67 8.61 10.67
C ASP A 50 22.75 9.66 10.35
N ARG A 51 22.36 10.68 9.55
CA ARG A 51 23.21 11.83 9.19
C ARG A 51 22.71 13.12 9.88
N LYS A 52 23.01 14.30 9.33
CA LYS A 52 22.41 15.59 9.77
C LYS A 52 20.87 15.59 9.68
N VAL A 53 20.32 14.68 8.89
CA VAL A 53 18.90 14.43 8.70
C VAL A 53 18.70 12.93 8.77
N THR A 54 17.68 12.48 9.49
CA THR A 54 17.24 11.09 9.49
C THR A 54 16.46 10.80 8.21
N LEU A 55 17.04 9.96 7.37
CA LEU A 55 16.33 9.37 6.24
C LEU A 55 16.06 7.91 6.54
N ILE A 56 14.89 7.42 6.12
CA ILE A 56 14.49 6.03 6.25
C ILE A 56 14.07 5.55 4.87
N ARG A 57 14.67 4.46 4.42
CA ARG A 57 14.27 3.74 3.22
C ARG A 57 13.38 2.57 3.63
N LEU A 58 12.24 2.45 2.97
CA LEU A 58 11.21 1.45 3.19
C LEU A 58 11.04 0.64 1.90
N GLU A 59 10.63 -0.62 1.99
CA GLU A 59 10.32 -1.41 0.79
C GLU A 59 9.08 -0.90 0.04
N HIS A 60 8.10 -0.36 0.75
CA HIS A 60 6.86 0.16 0.18
C HIS A 60 6.47 1.50 0.84
N SER A 61 5.51 2.20 0.22
CA SER A 61 5.01 3.46 0.77
C SER A 61 4.21 3.21 2.04
N VAL A 62 4.23 4.20 2.93
CA VAL A 62 3.30 4.32 4.05
C VAL A 62 2.34 5.47 3.80
N SER A 63 1.22 5.50 4.50
CA SER A 63 0.30 6.64 4.49
C SER A 63 0.98 7.90 5.05
N ALA A 64 0.39 9.06 4.76
CA ALA A 64 0.96 10.33 5.20
C ALA A 64 0.94 10.44 6.74
N ILE A 65 2.12 10.68 7.33
CA ILE A 65 2.32 10.90 8.77
C ILE A 65 2.86 12.33 8.97
N ALA A 66 2.33 13.05 9.95
CA ALA A 66 2.82 14.39 10.28
C ALA A 66 4.31 14.34 10.68
N GLY A 67 5.14 15.19 10.07
CA GLY A 67 6.59 15.19 10.32
C GLY A 67 7.36 14.06 9.61
N VAL A 68 6.72 13.34 8.68
CA VAL A 68 7.35 12.42 7.72
C VAL A 68 7.14 12.98 6.32
N LYS A 69 8.22 13.20 5.57
CA LYS A 69 8.17 13.81 4.23
C LYS A 69 8.87 12.90 3.23
N GLU A 70 8.24 12.66 2.08
CA GLU A 70 8.87 11.92 0.98
C GLU A 70 10.16 12.63 0.53
N TRP A 71 11.18 11.83 0.26
CA TRP A 71 12.51 12.29 -0.09
C TRP A 71 12.93 11.65 -1.41
N SER A 72 12.86 12.43 -2.50
CA SER A 72 13.06 11.95 -3.86
C SER A 72 14.45 11.37 -4.15
N ARG A 73 15.47 11.75 -3.35
CA ARG A 73 16.85 11.31 -3.57
C ARG A 73 17.22 10.17 -2.62
N ILE A 74 17.12 8.94 -3.11
CA ILE A 74 17.57 7.75 -2.37
C ILE A 74 19.11 7.77 -2.25
N PRO A 75 19.68 7.79 -1.03
CA PRO A 75 21.13 7.76 -0.87
C PRO A 75 21.68 6.39 -1.27
N LYS A 76 22.70 6.38 -2.14
CA LYS A 76 23.42 5.16 -2.54
C LYS A 76 24.28 4.62 -1.39
N SER A 77 24.37 3.31 -1.28
CA SER A 77 25.30 2.59 -0.40
C SER A 77 25.48 1.17 -0.92
N SER A 78 26.72 0.67 -0.89
CA SER A 78 27.03 -0.74 -1.20
C SER A 78 26.44 -1.72 -0.18
N ALA A 79 26.03 -1.23 1.00
CA ALA A 79 25.32 -2.05 1.98
C ALA A 79 24.02 -2.64 1.43
N PHE A 80 23.47 -2.09 0.33
CA PHE A 80 22.27 -2.61 -0.32
C PHE A 80 22.54 -3.65 -1.40
N ASP A 81 23.79 -3.91 -1.77
CA ASP A 81 24.12 -4.84 -2.87
C ASP A 81 23.67 -6.28 -2.54
N ALA A 82 23.66 -6.62 -1.24
CA ALA A 82 23.14 -7.88 -0.72
C ALA A 82 21.61 -7.90 -0.49
N PHE A 83 20.90 -6.80 -0.76
CA PHE A 83 19.47 -6.64 -0.48
C PHE A 83 18.71 -6.23 -1.76
N PRO A 84 18.24 -7.19 -2.58
CA PRO A 84 17.55 -6.92 -3.85
C PRO A 84 16.34 -5.98 -3.73
N LYS A 85 15.64 -6.02 -2.59
CA LYS A 85 14.52 -5.14 -2.25
C LYS A 85 14.89 -3.65 -2.19
N PHE A 86 16.17 -3.35 -2.07
CA PHE A 86 16.75 -2.02 -2.10
C PHE A 86 17.60 -1.76 -3.35
N ALA A 87 17.40 -2.53 -4.42
CA ALA A 87 18.00 -2.25 -5.72
C ALA A 87 17.67 -0.81 -6.20
N PRO A 88 18.48 -0.24 -7.10
CA PRO A 88 18.22 1.09 -7.64
C PRO A 88 16.82 1.21 -8.26
N GLY A 89 16.07 2.24 -7.88
CA GLY A 89 14.70 2.47 -8.37
C GLY A 89 13.59 1.78 -7.56
N LEU A 90 13.94 0.92 -6.60
CA LEU A 90 12.98 0.29 -5.69
C LEU A 90 12.95 0.94 -4.30
N GLY A 91 11.80 0.83 -3.64
CA GLY A 91 11.57 1.34 -2.30
C GLY A 91 11.29 2.84 -2.22
N TYR A 92 10.96 3.29 -1.02
CA TYR A 92 10.51 4.65 -0.73
C TYR A 92 11.44 5.26 0.30
N CYS A 93 11.88 6.50 0.09
CA CYS A 93 12.73 7.21 1.05
C CYS A 93 11.93 8.34 1.69
N VAL A 94 11.96 8.41 3.02
CA VAL A 94 11.29 9.45 3.80
C VAL A 94 12.26 10.13 4.74
N LYS A 95 12.08 11.43 4.91
CA LYS A 95 12.72 12.24 5.93
C LYS A 95 11.82 12.29 7.16
N VAL A 96 12.40 12.04 8.32
CA VAL A 96 11.70 12.07 9.61
C VAL A 96 12.21 13.24 10.43
N GLU A 97 11.30 14.01 11.04
CA GLU A 97 11.62 15.26 11.75
C GLU A 97 11.65 15.13 13.28
N THR A 98 10.99 14.13 13.88
CA THR A 98 10.96 13.92 15.35
C THR A 98 11.00 12.43 15.72
N LEU A 99 11.28 12.11 16.99
CA LEU A 99 11.16 10.73 17.50
C LEU A 99 9.71 10.24 17.51
N ASP A 100 8.74 11.12 17.71
CA ASP A 100 7.32 10.73 17.67
C ASP A 100 6.90 10.35 16.25
N SER A 101 7.33 11.11 15.24
CA SER A 101 7.03 10.77 13.84
C SER A 101 7.79 9.53 13.40
N LEU A 102 8.99 9.28 13.93
CA LEU A 102 9.70 8.01 13.78
C LEU A 102 8.90 6.84 14.35
N ASN A 103 8.44 6.95 15.60
CA ASN A 103 7.70 5.89 16.27
C ASN A 103 6.39 5.58 15.54
N GLN A 104 5.63 6.61 15.14
CA GLN A 104 4.41 6.43 14.35
C GLN A 104 4.69 5.75 13.01
N LEU A 105 5.76 6.16 12.32
CA LEU A 105 6.19 5.55 11.07
C LEU A 105 6.50 4.07 11.24
N LEU A 106 7.30 3.71 12.26
CA LEU A 106 7.70 2.32 12.50
C LEU A 106 6.51 1.47 12.93
N GLN A 107 5.62 1.98 13.78
CA GLN A 107 4.40 1.26 14.14
C GLN A 107 3.53 0.98 12.90
N GLN A 108 3.36 1.97 12.03
CA GLN A 108 2.61 1.76 10.78
C GLN A 108 3.32 0.77 9.83
N TYR A 109 4.65 0.89 9.69
CA TYR A 109 5.42 0.05 8.78
C TYR A 109 5.59 -1.39 9.27
N CYS A 110 5.74 -1.60 10.57
CA CYS A 110 5.87 -2.94 11.15
C CYS A 110 4.49 -3.63 11.25
N SER A 111 3.39 -2.88 11.30
CA SER A 111 2.04 -3.46 11.22
C SER A 111 1.57 -3.76 9.79
N SER A 112 2.29 -3.33 8.75
CA SER A 112 1.92 -3.62 7.37
C SER A 112 2.36 -5.01 6.91
N THR A 113 1.58 -5.59 6.00
CA THR A 113 1.88 -6.86 5.35
C THR A 113 2.98 -6.70 4.31
N LYS A 114 3.71 -7.79 4.01
CA LYS A 114 4.72 -7.85 2.94
C LYS A 114 4.16 -7.54 1.56
N GLU A 115 2.89 -7.90 1.35
CA GLU A 115 2.26 -7.75 0.05
C GLU A 115 1.90 -6.29 -0.21
N PRO A 116 2.20 -5.77 -1.41
CA PRO A 116 1.74 -4.45 -1.79
C PRO A 116 0.22 -4.40 -1.71
N PRO A 117 -0.36 -3.25 -1.32
CA PRO A 117 -1.81 -3.13 -1.20
C PRO A 117 -2.45 -3.40 -2.56
N THR A 118 -3.57 -4.10 -2.54
CA THR A 118 -4.46 -4.21 -3.69
C THR A 118 -5.22 -2.88 -3.89
N ILE A 119 -5.86 -2.72 -5.04
CA ILE A 119 -6.76 -1.58 -5.26
C ILE A 119 -7.91 -1.56 -4.22
N LEU A 120 -8.33 -2.74 -3.76
CA LEU A 120 -9.38 -2.90 -2.76
C LEU A 120 -8.96 -2.26 -1.43
N ASP A 121 -7.76 -2.58 -0.95
CA ASP A 121 -7.20 -2.07 0.31
C ASP A 121 -7.09 -0.54 0.31
N LEU A 122 -6.69 0.05 -0.82
CA LEU A 122 -6.59 1.52 -0.95
C LEU A 122 -7.95 2.21 -0.88
N HIS A 123 -9.01 1.58 -1.39
CA HIS A 123 -10.36 2.10 -1.27
C HIS A 123 -10.88 2.01 0.17
N GLU A 124 -10.61 0.91 0.86
CA GLU A 124 -10.99 0.72 2.27
C GLU A 124 -10.29 1.74 3.18
N GLU A 125 -8.99 1.96 3.00
CA GLU A 125 -8.22 2.98 3.71
C GLU A 125 -8.90 4.36 3.59
N MET A 126 -9.25 4.74 2.35
CA MET A 126 -9.92 6.02 2.09
C MET A 126 -11.28 6.11 2.77
N PHE A 127 -12.06 5.02 2.77
CA PHE A 127 -13.37 4.97 3.43
C PHE A 127 -13.25 5.16 4.95
N ILE A 128 -12.30 4.49 5.59
CA ILE A 128 -12.02 4.64 7.04
C ILE A 128 -11.66 6.09 7.37
N LEU A 129 -10.79 6.72 6.56
CA LEU A 129 -10.41 8.12 6.74
C LEU A 129 -11.61 9.08 6.55
N ALA A 130 -12.47 8.80 5.57
CA ALA A 130 -13.69 9.55 5.34
C ALA A 130 -14.67 9.43 6.51
N GLU A 131 -14.85 8.23 7.06
CA GLU A 131 -15.70 7.97 8.22
C GLU A 131 -15.20 8.73 9.46
N LYS A 132 -13.89 8.66 9.74
CA LYS A 132 -13.25 9.43 10.82
C LYS A 132 -13.47 10.95 10.64
N SER A 133 -13.34 11.45 9.41
CA SER A 133 -13.63 12.85 9.09
C SER A 133 -15.11 13.20 9.28
N SER A 134 -16.01 12.27 8.93
CA SER A 134 -17.45 12.43 9.10
C SER A 134 -17.83 12.61 10.58
N LYS A 135 -17.22 11.81 11.47
CA LYS A 135 -17.40 11.86 12.92
C LYS A 135 -16.96 13.18 13.56
N SER A 136 -16.12 13.99 12.90
CA SER A 136 -15.68 15.29 13.46
C SER A 136 -16.70 16.44 13.34
N GLY A 137 -17.87 16.22 12.73
CA GLY A 137 -18.88 17.26 12.50
C GLY A 137 -18.59 18.19 11.31
N ALA A 138 -19.67 18.74 10.73
CA ALA A 138 -19.62 19.48 9.47
C ALA A 138 -18.89 20.82 9.57
N ALA A 139 -18.97 21.53 10.70
CA ALA A 139 -18.26 22.79 10.90
C ALA A 139 -16.74 22.59 10.95
N ALA A 140 -16.27 21.58 11.69
CA ALA A 140 -14.84 21.25 11.77
C ALA A 140 -14.31 20.77 10.42
N ARG A 141 -15.07 19.96 9.66
CA ARG A 141 -14.71 19.57 8.29
C ARG A 141 -14.55 20.78 7.37
N ARG A 142 -15.53 21.70 7.36
CA ARG A 142 -15.50 22.92 6.54
C ARG A 142 -14.27 23.78 6.85
N LYS A 143 -13.98 23.99 8.14
CA LYS A 143 -12.77 24.71 8.56
C LYS A 143 -11.48 24.06 8.03
N ARG A 144 -11.37 22.72 8.04
CA ARG A 144 -10.23 22.02 7.44
C ARG A 144 -10.15 22.22 5.93
N LEU A 145 -11.29 22.18 5.23
CA LEU A 145 -11.38 22.37 3.77
C LEU A 145 -11.02 23.80 3.32
N ASP A 146 -11.32 24.80 4.13
CA ASP A 146 -10.96 26.20 3.85
C ASP A 146 -9.43 26.38 3.80
N SER A 147 -8.71 25.70 4.71
CA SER A 147 -7.25 25.71 4.76
C SER A 147 -6.56 24.67 3.86
N ALA A 148 -7.32 23.74 3.25
CA ALA A 148 -6.74 22.62 2.52
C ALA A 148 -6.26 23.04 1.11
N PRO A 149 -5.14 22.49 0.63
CA PRO A 149 -4.72 22.68 -0.76
C PRO A 149 -5.80 22.14 -1.71
N LYS A 150 -6.15 22.94 -2.73
CA LYS A 150 -7.20 22.57 -3.70
C LYS A 150 -6.77 21.44 -4.64
N LYS A 151 -5.46 21.23 -4.81
CA LYS A 151 -4.90 20.13 -5.59
C LYS A 151 -4.41 19.04 -4.63
N PRO A 152 -4.83 17.78 -4.80
CA PRO A 152 -4.36 16.68 -3.96
C PRO A 152 -2.87 16.41 -4.21
N SER A 153 -2.17 15.95 -3.17
CA SER A 153 -0.85 15.37 -3.31
C SER A 153 -0.93 14.05 -4.10
N LYS A 154 0.08 13.78 -4.93
CA LYS A 154 0.21 12.50 -5.63
C LYS A 154 1.06 11.55 -4.77
N ARG A 155 0.68 10.28 -4.72
CA ARG A 155 1.52 9.18 -4.21
C ARG A 155 1.62 8.11 -5.29
N THR A 156 2.80 7.55 -5.48
CA THR A 156 3.00 6.38 -6.35
C THR A 156 2.91 5.13 -5.50
N VAL A 157 2.08 4.17 -5.90
CA VAL A 157 1.93 2.88 -5.22
C VAL A 157 2.23 1.76 -6.21
N THR A 158 2.98 0.76 -5.77
CA THR A 158 3.07 -0.52 -6.46
C THR A 158 1.90 -1.38 -6.01
N ILE A 159 1.22 -2.04 -6.95
CA ILE A 159 0.08 -2.93 -6.68
C ILE A 159 0.34 -4.29 -7.31
N THR A 160 -0.24 -5.35 -6.74
CA THR A 160 -0.33 -6.66 -7.39
C THR A 160 -1.60 -6.73 -8.23
N VAL A 161 -1.47 -7.18 -9.47
CA VAL A 161 -2.58 -7.46 -10.37
C VAL A 161 -2.42 -8.89 -10.89
N TYR A 162 -3.53 -9.62 -11.02
CA TYR A 162 -3.54 -10.96 -11.60
C TYR A 162 -3.79 -10.87 -13.11
N ASP A 163 -2.92 -11.48 -13.90
CA ASP A 163 -3.15 -11.71 -15.31
C ASP A 163 -4.20 -12.82 -15.45
N ARG A 164 -5.41 -12.42 -15.86
CA ARG A 164 -6.55 -13.34 -15.99
C ARG A 164 -6.56 -13.97 -17.38
N ASN A 165 -7.00 -15.22 -17.44
CA ASN A 165 -7.23 -15.94 -18.67
C ASN A 165 -8.38 -15.28 -19.45
N PRO A 166 -8.13 -14.72 -20.65
CA PRO A 166 -9.16 -14.06 -21.44
C PRO A 166 -10.27 -15.01 -21.88
N ASP A 167 -9.99 -16.31 -22.05
CA ASP A 167 -10.98 -17.29 -22.47
C ASP A 167 -12.01 -17.56 -21.35
N VAL A 168 -11.56 -17.61 -20.09
CA VAL A 168 -12.47 -17.69 -18.93
C VAL A 168 -13.39 -16.48 -18.88
N VAL A 169 -12.84 -15.28 -19.12
CA VAL A 169 -13.63 -14.05 -19.15
C VAL A 169 -14.65 -14.07 -20.28
N ALA A 170 -14.25 -14.47 -21.48
CA ALA A 170 -15.14 -14.54 -22.64
C ALA A 170 -16.28 -15.55 -22.42
N GLU A 171 -15.96 -16.78 -22.01
CA GLU A 171 -16.92 -17.86 -21.75
C GLU A 171 -17.97 -17.44 -20.71
N VAL A 172 -17.53 -16.83 -19.60
CA VAL A 172 -18.43 -16.39 -18.52
C VAL A 172 -19.35 -15.24 -18.97
N LEU A 173 -18.85 -14.32 -19.80
CA LEU A 173 -19.66 -13.23 -20.34
C LEU A 173 -20.66 -13.72 -21.39
N GLU A 174 -20.29 -14.69 -22.22
CA GLU A 174 -21.18 -15.32 -23.20
C GLU A 174 -22.29 -16.12 -22.50
N ARG A 175 -21.92 -16.96 -21.53
CA ARG A 175 -22.88 -17.72 -20.68
C ARG A 175 -23.92 -16.82 -20.04
N ALA A 176 -23.51 -15.63 -19.60
CA ALA A 176 -24.38 -14.69 -18.91
C ALA A 176 -25.38 -13.98 -19.84
N ASP A 177 -25.16 -13.98 -21.15
CA ASP A 177 -26.02 -13.35 -22.17
C ASP A 177 -26.49 -11.93 -21.80
N GLY A 178 -25.55 -11.13 -21.26
CA GLY A 178 -25.83 -9.75 -20.86
C GLY A 178 -26.74 -9.60 -19.64
N VAL A 179 -27.01 -10.66 -18.88
CA VAL A 179 -27.78 -10.65 -17.63
C VAL A 179 -26.86 -10.91 -16.43
N CYS A 180 -27.03 -10.16 -15.35
CA CYS A 180 -26.28 -10.36 -14.12
C CYS A 180 -26.62 -11.70 -13.47
N GLU A 181 -25.63 -12.53 -13.18
CA GLU A 181 -25.82 -13.87 -12.58
C GLU A 181 -26.15 -13.81 -11.07
N ILE A 182 -26.19 -12.62 -10.45
CA ILE A 182 -26.61 -12.42 -9.04
C ILE A 182 -28.02 -11.86 -8.92
N CYS A 183 -28.31 -10.73 -9.57
CA CYS A 183 -29.61 -10.05 -9.43
C CYS A 183 -30.59 -10.34 -10.57
N SER A 184 -30.15 -11.05 -11.62
CA SER A 184 -30.94 -11.34 -12.81
C SER A 184 -31.40 -10.12 -13.61
N ASP A 185 -30.89 -8.92 -13.29
CA ASP A 185 -31.13 -7.71 -14.09
C ASP A 185 -30.24 -7.70 -15.35
N PRO A 186 -30.70 -7.11 -16.46
CA PRO A 186 -29.87 -6.88 -17.62
C PRO A 186 -28.69 -5.96 -17.29
N ALA A 187 -27.62 -6.05 -18.07
CA ALA A 187 -26.47 -5.18 -17.97
C ALA A 187 -26.91 -3.69 -18.02
N PRO A 188 -26.32 -2.82 -17.19
CA PRO A 188 -26.77 -1.43 -17.04
C PRO A 188 -26.53 -0.57 -18.28
N PHE A 189 -25.59 -0.97 -19.15
CA PHE A 189 -25.27 -0.28 -20.39
C PHE A 189 -24.47 -1.20 -21.34
N VAL A 190 -24.26 -0.75 -22.57
CA VAL A 190 -23.42 -1.41 -23.58
C VAL A 190 -22.03 -0.80 -23.65
N ARG A 191 -21.00 -1.64 -23.85
CA ARG A 191 -19.61 -1.23 -24.04
C ARG A 191 -19.49 -0.37 -25.29
N ARG A 192 -18.87 0.80 -25.14
CA ARG A 192 -18.59 1.70 -26.27
C ARG A 192 -17.67 1.08 -27.33
N VAL A 193 -16.75 0.20 -26.91
CA VAL A 193 -15.69 -0.33 -27.78
C VAL A 193 -16.24 -1.33 -28.80
N ASN A 194 -17.17 -2.19 -28.40
CA ASN A 194 -17.63 -3.33 -29.21
C ASN A 194 -19.14 -3.57 -29.15
N GLY A 195 -19.91 -2.72 -28.48
CA GLY A 195 -21.37 -2.81 -28.40
C GLY A 195 -21.91 -3.92 -27.49
N THR A 196 -21.06 -4.69 -26.81
CA THR A 196 -21.54 -5.81 -25.97
C THR A 196 -22.05 -5.35 -24.60
N ALA A 197 -22.90 -6.13 -23.95
CA ALA A 197 -23.42 -5.84 -22.62
C ALA A 197 -22.29 -5.66 -21.58
N TYR A 198 -22.39 -4.63 -20.73
CA TYR A 198 -21.38 -4.36 -19.70
C TYR A 198 -21.66 -5.14 -18.42
N LEU A 199 -21.00 -6.29 -18.27
CA LEU A 199 -20.84 -7.01 -17.01
C LEU A 199 -19.36 -7.13 -16.64
N GLU A 200 -19.08 -7.35 -15.37
CA GLU A 200 -17.75 -7.55 -14.81
C GLU A 200 -17.62 -9.01 -14.35
N VAL A 201 -16.51 -9.68 -14.70
CA VAL A 201 -16.26 -11.06 -14.24
C VAL A 201 -15.62 -11.04 -12.86
N HIS A 202 -16.25 -11.76 -11.94
CA HIS A 202 -15.85 -11.91 -10.54
C HIS A 202 -15.60 -13.37 -10.20
N HIS A 203 -14.50 -13.66 -9.50
CA HIS A 203 -14.22 -15.01 -9.00
C HIS A 203 -14.89 -15.23 -7.64
N LYS A 204 -15.71 -16.29 -7.51
CA LYS A 204 -16.45 -16.68 -6.29
C LYS A 204 -15.49 -16.90 -5.12
N VAL A 205 -14.43 -17.68 -5.35
CA VAL A 205 -13.23 -17.72 -4.51
C VAL A 205 -12.23 -16.75 -5.13
N LEU A 206 -11.92 -15.67 -4.42
CA LEU A 206 -11.03 -14.63 -4.92
C LEU A 206 -9.65 -15.18 -5.26
N LEU A 207 -9.07 -14.72 -6.37
CA LEU A 207 -7.67 -15.04 -6.75
C LEU A 207 -6.68 -14.65 -5.65
N SER A 208 -6.93 -13.54 -4.95
CA SER A 208 -6.13 -13.10 -3.80
C SER A 208 -6.19 -14.04 -2.59
N ARG A 209 -7.16 -14.96 -2.56
CA ARG A 209 -7.30 -16.00 -1.53
C ARG A 209 -6.97 -17.39 -2.07
N GLY A 210 -6.24 -17.46 -3.19
CA GLY A 210 -5.85 -18.73 -3.82
C GLY A 210 -6.96 -19.40 -4.62
N GLY A 211 -7.98 -18.67 -5.04
CA GLY A 211 -8.99 -19.19 -5.96
C GLY A 211 -8.43 -19.42 -7.36
N ASP A 212 -8.97 -20.42 -8.06
CA ASP A 212 -8.55 -20.76 -9.42
C ASP A 212 -9.16 -19.83 -10.46
N ASP A 213 -8.43 -19.56 -11.53
CA ASP A 213 -8.94 -18.80 -12.69
C ASP A 213 -9.66 -19.75 -13.67
N THR A 214 -10.88 -20.14 -13.31
CA THR A 214 -11.70 -21.09 -14.06
C THR A 214 -13.13 -20.59 -14.22
N VAL A 215 -13.83 -21.10 -15.25
CA VAL A 215 -15.24 -20.77 -15.54
C VAL A 215 -16.16 -21.13 -14.36
N ASP A 216 -15.89 -22.25 -13.69
CA ASP A 216 -16.65 -22.72 -12.53
C ASP A 216 -16.51 -21.79 -11.32
N ASN A 217 -15.33 -21.21 -11.15
CA ASN A 217 -15.06 -20.24 -10.09
C ASN A 217 -15.44 -18.81 -10.49
N ALA A 218 -15.93 -18.55 -11.71
CA ALA A 218 -16.20 -17.20 -12.19
C ALA A 218 -17.70 -16.95 -12.46
N ILE A 219 -18.12 -15.70 -12.24
CA ILE A 219 -19.48 -15.20 -12.49
C ILE A 219 -19.46 -13.83 -13.16
N ALA A 220 -20.41 -13.57 -14.05
CA ALA A 220 -20.65 -12.26 -14.64
C ALA A 220 -21.66 -11.48 -13.80
N VAL A 221 -21.25 -10.30 -13.34
CA VAL A 221 -22.04 -9.48 -12.42
C VAL A 221 -22.13 -8.04 -12.89
N CYS A 222 -23.26 -7.38 -12.60
CA CYS A 222 -23.36 -5.94 -12.83
C CYS A 222 -22.45 -5.18 -11.84
N PRO A 223 -22.06 -3.92 -12.13
CA PRO A 223 -21.16 -3.15 -11.27
C PRO A 223 -21.66 -3.02 -9.82
N ASN A 224 -22.99 -2.93 -9.63
CA ASN A 224 -23.60 -2.85 -8.31
C ASN A 224 -23.42 -4.16 -7.53
N CYS A 225 -23.75 -5.30 -8.15
CA CYS A 225 -23.56 -6.61 -7.53
C CYS A 225 -22.07 -6.91 -7.30
N HIS A 226 -21.20 -6.53 -8.22
CA HIS A 226 -19.76 -6.72 -8.05
C HIS A 226 -19.24 -5.96 -6.82
N ARG A 227 -19.61 -4.67 -6.67
CA ARG A 227 -19.23 -3.89 -5.49
C ARG A 227 -19.86 -4.43 -4.21
N LYS A 228 -21.09 -4.93 -4.27
CA LYS A 228 -21.76 -5.58 -3.16
C LYS A 228 -20.95 -6.77 -2.63
N VAL A 229 -20.50 -7.66 -3.51
CA VAL A 229 -19.68 -8.83 -3.11
C VAL A 229 -18.35 -8.43 -2.45
N HIS A 230 -17.75 -7.30 -2.84
CA HIS A 230 -16.52 -6.81 -2.19
C HIS A 230 -16.75 -6.06 -0.88
N TYR A 231 -17.84 -5.29 -0.75
CA TYR A 231 -17.97 -4.26 0.31
C TYR A 231 -19.23 -4.35 1.19
N GLY A 232 -20.22 -5.21 0.92
CA GLY A 232 -21.48 -5.21 1.68
C GLY A 232 -22.43 -6.35 1.40
#